data_AF-A0AAI9J611-F1
#
_entry.id   AF-A0AAI9J611-F1
#
_cell.length_a   1.000
_cell.length_b   1.000
_cell.length_c   1.000
_cell.angle_alpha   90.00
_cell.angle_beta   90.00
_cell.angle_gamma   90.00
#
_symmetry.space_group_name_H-M   'P 1'
#
loop_
_entity.id
_entity.type
_entity.pdbx_description
1 polymer ?
#
loop_
_entity_poly.entity_id
_entity_poly.type
_entity_poly.pdbx_seq_one_letter_code
_entity_poly.pdbx_strand_id
1 'polypeptide(L)'
;MFKKSFKVLLYLFVIAAAILLPLFRNHNPLATSIYNFISVANKDYYGVVLSALAILITFLIFNSQNEKEKNLRFEDEQRRNNREEKEYLENREKRFASVRPYFIIEKDNVAAKAKIKIFMEDNVPLENILVCERKLSDEEAKVTSKILGTKNSGDYLYEFSLKDLEMIVVKCTTYFNEEIYFQYYTGDITVHYRMVEGNEDLNYSKSLGRSYLSDYLIEKKENYEPKDEITEIYKQNIYSVAWEKVAKKRFSQYRFQILGSIAADRIFTGNKNLGILGVIEKDSIGEILGSSITYLREHNKDFSNEIIIELLEVIKKYLNDYWYTKCTELSKERRYYFKGNLPNTPLLEKYSTLFDKSVDANIMTNYIDDLILLAKEDYFSDFLLRNLEVYLNEHVEIAGDKIDIEIAIIFEKIRTDIKQILSKTL
;
A
#
# COMPACT_ATOMS: atom_id res chain seq x y z
N MET A 1 -41.96 -15.27 -25.76
CA MET A 1 -42.97 -15.21 -26.83
C MET A 1 -44.22 -16.05 -26.53
N PHE A 2 -44.10 -17.34 -26.22
CA PHE A 2 -45.25 -18.25 -25.99
C PHE A 2 -46.31 -17.77 -24.98
N LYS A 3 -45.90 -17.18 -23.83
CA LYS A 3 -46.84 -16.67 -22.81
C LYS A 3 -47.71 -15.49 -23.28
N LYS A 4 -47.18 -14.60 -24.14
CA LYS A 4 -47.95 -13.47 -24.70
C LYS A 4 -48.93 -13.96 -25.77
N SER A 5 -48.50 -14.87 -26.65
CA SER A 5 -49.34 -15.46 -27.71
C SER A 5 -50.49 -16.30 -27.17
N PHE A 6 -50.27 -17.08 -26.10
CA PHE A 6 -51.31 -17.91 -25.47
C PHE A 6 -52.43 -17.07 -24.83
N LYS A 7 -52.09 -15.96 -24.17
CA LYS A 7 -53.09 -15.04 -23.60
C LYS A 7 -53.97 -14.40 -24.68
N VAL A 8 -53.38 -13.95 -25.78
CA VAL A 8 -54.13 -13.38 -26.92
C VAL A 8 -55.08 -14.42 -27.53
N LEU A 9 -54.63 -15.67 -27.68
CA LEU A 9 -55.46 -16.75 -28.20
C LEU A 9 -56.64 -17.08 -27.26
N LEU A 10 -56.39 -17.07 -25.95
CA LEU A 10 -57.41 -17.30 -24.93
C LEU A 10 -58.48 -16.19 -24.94
N TYR A 11 -58.08 -14.92 -25.04
CA TYR A 11 -59.01 -13.81 -25.13
C TYR A 11 -59.86 -13.88 -26.41
N LEU A 12 -59.24 -14.17 -27.56
CA LEU A 12 -59.97 -14.36 -28.81
C LEU A 12 -60.96 -15.52 -28.75
N PHE A 13 -60.59 -16.62 -28.11
CA PHE A 13 -61.48 -17.77 -27.91
C PHE A 13 -62.68 -17.43 -27.02
N VAL A 14 -62.47 -16.70 -25.91
CA VAL A 14 -63.56 -16.26 -25.02
C VAL A 14 -64.50 -15.29 -25.73
N ILE A 15 -63.98 -14.37 -26.53
CA ILE A 15 -64.78 -13.42 -27.33
C ILE A 15 -65.61 -14.16 -28.39
N ALA A 16 -64.98 -15.09 -29.13
CA ALA A 16 -65.68 -15.90 -30.12
C ALA A 16 -66.76 -16.79 -29.48
N ALA A 17 -66.46 -17.42 -28.34
CA ALA A 17 -67.41 -18.22 -27.59
C ALA A 17 -68.60 -17.40 -27.08
N ALA A 18 -68.37 -16.16 -26.61
CA ALA A 18 -69.43 -15.26 -26.16
C ALA A 18 -70.32 -14.76 -27.31
N ILE A 19 -69.74 -14.44 -28.48
CA ILE A 19 -70.50 -14.01 -29.66
C ILE A 19 -71.31 -15.16 -30.26
N LEU A 20 -70.75 -16.37 -30.30
CA LEU A 20 -71.39 -17.56 -30.88
C LEU A 20 -72.32 -18.28 -29.90
N LEU A 21 -72.31 -17.92 -28.61
CA LEU A 21 -73.13 -18.53 -27.56
C LEU A 21 -74.63 -18.67 -27.91
N PRO A 22 -75.28 -17.66 -28.56
CA PRO A 22 -76.68 -17.75 -28.95
C PRO A 22 -76.96 -18.86 -29.99
N LEU A 23 -76.01 -19.17 -30.88
CA LEU A 23 -76.15 -20.21 -31.91
C LEU A 23 -76.16 -21.63 -31.30
N PHE A 24 -75.49 -21.80 -30.16
CA PHE A 24 -75.42 -23.07 -29.44
C PHE A 24 -76.47 -23.19 -28.32
N ARG A 25 -77.32 -22.17 -28.13
CA ARG A 25 -78.33 -22.10 -27.05
C ARG A 25 -79.22 -23.34 -26.98
N ASN A 26 -79.55 -23.97 -28.10
CA ASN A 26 -80.46 -25.12 -28.16
C ASN A 26 -79.75 -26.48 -28.15
N HIS A 27 -78.42 -26.49 -28.19
CA HIS A 27 -77.62 -27.71 -28.32
C HIS A 27 -76.96 -28.15 -27.00
N ASN A 28 -76.84 -27.25 -26.02
CA ASN A 28 -76.23 -27.56 -24.72
C ASN A 28 -76.94 -26.81 -23.57
N PRO A 29 -77.41 -27.50 -22.53
CA PRO A 29 -78.15 -26.90 -21.41
C PRO A 29 -77.36 -25.84 -20.63
N LEU A 30 -76.03 -25.93 -20.58
CA LEU A 30 -75.18 -24.90 -19.97
C LEU A 30 -75.18 -23.61 -20.81
N ALA A 31 -75.11 -23.72 -22.14
CA ALA A 31 -75.17 -22.57 -23.04
C ALA A 31 -76.55 -21.90 -22.97
N THR A 32 -77.62 -22.69 -22.85
CA THR A 32 -78.99 -22.19 -22.65
C THR A 32 -79.12 -21.38 -21.36
N SER A 33 -78.57 -21.90 -20.26
CA SER A 33 -78.63 -21.26 -18.94
C SER A 33 -77.90 -19.91 -18.94
N ILE A 34 -76.68 -19.87 -19.49
CA ILE A 34 -75.87 -18.65 -19.58
C ILE A 34 -76.54 -17.59 -20.47
N TYR A 35 -77.07 -18.00 -21.65
CA TYR A 35 -77.78 -17.09 -22.53
C TYR A 35 -79.04 -16.50 -21.88
N ASN A 36 -79.83 -17.34 -21.21
CA ASN A 36 -81.05 -16.92 -20.53
C ASN A 36 -80.74 -15.98 -19.37
N PHE A 37 -79.72 -16.27 -18.56
CA PHE A 37 -79.30 -15.39 -17.47
C PHE A 37 -78.95 -13.97 -17.96
N ILE A 38 -78.17 -13.86 -19.04
CA ILE A 38 -77.76 -12.57 -19.61
C ILE A 38 -78.96 -11.86 -20.27
N SER A 39 -79.83 -12.59 -20.95
CA SER A 39 -81.00 -12.03 -21.66
C SER A 39 -82.19 -11.70 -20.74
N VAL A 40 -82.28 -12.31 -19.56
CA VAL A 40 -83.32 -12.02 -18.56
C VAL A 40 -83.01 -10.72 -17.81
N ALA A 41 -81.73 -10.40 -17.60
CA ALA A 41 -81.30 -9.17 -16.95
C ALA A 41 -81.40 -7.93 -17.88
N ASN A 42 -81.33 -8.10 -19.20
CA ASN A 42 -81.44 -7.03 -20.19
C ASN A 42 -82.03 -7.57 -21.49
N LYS A 43 -83.00 -6.84 -22.09
CA LYS A 43 -83.72 -7.27 -23.30
C LYS A 43 -82.84 -7.49 -24.55
N ASP A 44 -81.59 -7.01 -24.54
CA ASP A 44 -80.64 -7.16 -25.64
C ASP A 44 -79.31 -7.77 -25.16
N TYR A 45 -79.14 -9.07 -25.39
CA TYR A 45 -77.95 -9.86 -25.08
C TYR A 45 -76.69 -9.25 -25.70
N TYR A 46 -76.76 -8.82 -26.96
CA TYR A 46 -75.60 -8.30 -27.68
C TYR A 46 -75.17 -6.94 -27.12
N GLY A 47 -76.10 -6.12 -26.63
CA GLY A 47 -75.78 -4.86 -25.94
C GLY A 47 -74.95 -5.06 -24.66
N VAL A 48 -75.28 -6.07 -23.86
CA VAL A 48 -74.51 -6.42 -22.64
C VAL A 48 -73.12 -6.96 -22.99
N VAL A 49 -73.04 -7.86 -23.97
CA VAL A 49 -71.77 -8.43 -24.43
C VAL A 49 -70.86 -7.34 -25.02
N LEU A 50 -71.39 -6.45 -25.86
CA LEU A 50 -70.64 -5.32 -26.43
C LEU A 50 -70.12 -4.37 -25.35
N SER A 51 -70.93 -4.08 -24.33
CA SER A 51 -70.51 -3.22 -23.21
C SER A 51 -69.37 -3.85 -22.40
N ALA A 52 -69.47 -5.15 -22.11
CA ALA A 52 -68.40 -5.89 -21.41
C ALA A 52 -67.11 -5.98 -22.24
N LEU A 53 -67.23 -6.18 -23.56
CA LEU A 53 -66.09 -6.15 -24.49
C LEU A 53 -65.44 -4.76 -24.54
N ALA A 54 -66.23 -3.69 -24.57
CA ALA A 54 -65.71 -2.32 -24.55
C ALA A 54 -64.92 -2.03 -23.26
N ILE A 55 -65.44 -2.46 -22.10
CA ILE A 55 -64.73 -2.32 -20.81
C ILE A 55 -63.43 -3.13 -20.83
N LEU A 56 -63.45 -4.37 -21.31
CA LEU A 56 -62.26 -5.23 -21.38
C LEU A 56 -61.19 -4.63 -22.32
N ILE A 57 -61.57 -4.18 -23.50
CA ILE A 57 -60.67 -3.55 -24.47
C ILE A 57 -60.05 -2.29 -23.88
N THR A 58 -60.86 -1.44 -23.23
CA THR A 58 -60.40 -0.22 -22.57
C THR A 58 -59.40 -0.52 -21.45
N PHE A 59 -59.69 -1.53 -20.61
CA PHE A 59 -58.78 -1.99 -19.56
C PHE A 59 -57.45 -2.49 -20.13
N LEU A 60 -57.48 -3.27 -21.22
CA LEU A 60 -56.27 -3.78 -21.87
C LEU A 60 -55.42 -2.65 -22.46
N ILE A 61 -56.05 -1.66 -23.09
CA ILE A 61 -55.36 -0.46 -23.62
C ILE A 61 -54.71 0.31 -22.48
N PHE A 62 -55.47 0.60 -21.41
CA PHE A 62 -54.96 1.36 -20.27
C PHE A 62 -53.82 0.62 -19.55
N ASN A 63 -53.95 -0.69 -19.35
CA ASN A 63 -52.91 -1.50 -18.74
C ASN A 63 -51.64 -1.54 -19.61
N SER A 64 -51.79 -1.65 -20.93
CA SER A 64 -50.64 -1.61 -21.85
C SER A 64 -49.96 -0.24 -21.86
N GLN A 65 -50.72 0.85 -21.79
CA GLN A 65 -50.17 2.21 -21.70
C GLN A 65 -49.43 2.42 -20.37
N ASN A 66 -50.01 1.98 -19.25
CA ASN A 66 -49.37 2.06 -17.94
C ASN A 66 -48.07 1.24 -17.86
N GLU A 67 -48.02 0.05 -18.47
CA GLU A 67 -46.78 -0.75 -18.56
C GLU A 67 -45.70 -0.02 -19.38
N LYS A 68 -46.07 0.59 -20.51
CA LYS A 68 -45.16 1.42 -21.30
C LYS A 68 -44.64 2.63 -20.52
N GLU A 69 -45.51 3.33 -19.81
CA GLU A 69 -45.15 4.51 -19.03
C GLU A 69 -44.21 4.14 -17.87
N LYS A 70 -44.47 3.04 -17.17
CA LYS A 70 -43.56 2.52 -16.12
C LYS A 70 -42.18 2.20 -16.67
N ASN A 71 -42.11 1.54 -17.83
CA ASN A 71 -40.82 1.21 -18.45
C ASN A 71 -40.08 2.49 -18.89
N LEU A 72 -40.78 3.47 -19.46
CA LEU A 72 -40.18 4.76 -19.84
C LEU A 72 -39.64 5.51 -18.61
N ARG A 73 -40.40 5.58 -17.51
CA ARG A 73 -39.94 6.19 -16.26
C ARG A 73 -38.70 5.49 -15.70
N PHE A 74 -38.68 4.16 -15.74
CA PHE A 74 -37.52 3.38 -15.29
C PHE A 74 -36.28 3.63 -16.17
N GLU A 75 -36.45 3.65 -17.50
CA GLU A 75 -35.36 3.98 -18.43
C GLU A 75 -34.84 5.42 -18.23
N ASP A 76 -35.73 6.38 -18.02
CA ASP A 76 -35.36 7.78 -17.76
C ASP A 76 -34.64 7.95 -16.43
N GLU A 77 -35.07 7.26 -15.38
CA GLU A 77 -34.40 7.23 -14.08
C GLU A 77 -33.01 6.59 -14.18
N GLN A 78 -32.89 5.48 -14.90
CA GLN A 78 -31.59 4.84 -15.14
C GLN A 78 -30.65 5.76 -15.93
N ARG A 79 -31.14 6.45 -16.96
CA ARG A 79 -30.36 7.44 -17.73
C ARG A 79 -29.92 8.61 -16.86
N ARG A 80 -30.80 9.08 -15.98
CA ARG A 80 -30.49 10.17 -15.03
C ARG A 80 -29.41 9.74 -14.05
N ASN A 81 -29.53 8.57 -13.43
CA ASN A 81 -28.55 8.04 -12.49
C ASN A 81 -27.18 7.85 -13.17
N ASN A 82 -27.14 7.27 -14.38
CA ASN A 82 -25.90 7.12 -15.14
C ASN A 82 -25.24 8.48 -15.48
N ARG A 83 -26.06 9.52 -15.74
CA ARG A 83 -25.55 10.87 -16.01
C ARG A 83 -24.97 11.49 -14.74
N GLU A 84 -25.67 11.38 -13.62
CA GLU A 84 -25.21 11.89 -12.32
C GLU A 84 -23.92 11.20 -11.85
N GLU A 85 -23.82 9.87 -12.02
CA GLU A 85 -22.60 9.11 -11.72
C GLU A 85 -21.42 9.55 -12.59
N LYS A 86 -21.64 9.71 -13.89
CA LYS A 86 -20.60 10.18 -14.81
C LYS A 86 -20.11 11.59 -14.46
N GLU A 87 -21.04 12.50 -14.14
CA GLU A 87 -20.72 13.88 -13.76
C GLU A 87 -19.94 13.92 -12.43
N TYR A 88 -20.32 13.10 -11.46
CA TYR A 88 -19.57 12.94 -10.21
C TYR A 88 -18.13 12.50 -10.47
N LEU A 89 -17.92 11.45 -11.28
CA LEU A 89 -16.60 10.92 -11.61
C LEU A 89 -15.75 11.94 -12.38
N GLU A 90 -16.35 12.64 -13.34
CA GLU A 90 -15.65 13.68 -14.10
C GLU A 90 -15.21 14.85 -13.21
N ASN A 91 -16.08 15.31 -12.31
CA ASN A 91 -15.74 16.38 -11.37
C ASN A 91 -14.67 15.95 -10.37
N ARG A 92 -14.71 14.68 -9.93
CA ARG A 92 -13.68 14.11 -9.06
C ARG A 92 -12.33 14.03 -9.76
N GLU A 93 -12.29 13.51 -10.99
CA GLU A 93 -11.08 13.43 -11.79
C GLU A 93 -10.50 14.82 -12.14
N LYS A 94 -11.35 15.83 -12.39
CA LYS A 94 -10.92 17.22 -12.58
C LYS A 94 -10.19 17.78 -11.35
N ARG A 95 -10.74 17.56 -10.15
CA ARG A 95 -10.10 17.99 -8.89
C ARG A 95 -8.77 17.29 -8.65
N PHE A 96 -8.70 16.00 -8.93
CA PHE A 96 -7.43 15.29 -8.82
C PHE A 96 -6.41 15.81 -9.85
N ALA A 97 -6.83 16.04 -11.09
CA ALA A 97 -5.95 16.52 -12.15
C ALA A 97 -5.35 17.91 -11.85
N SER A 98 -6.08 18.83 -11.22
CA SER A 98 -5.59 20.18 -10.93
C SER A 98 -4.44 20.20 -9.91
N VAL A 99 -4.36 19.20 -9.03
CA VAL A 99 -3.29 19.08 -8.03
C VAL A 99 -2.19 18.10 -8.43
N ARG A 100 -2.27 17.49 -9.62
CA ARG A 100 -1.23 16.56 -10.10
C ARG A 100 0.00 17.33 -10.55
N PRO A 101 1.20 16.94 -10.08
CA PRO A 101 2.42 17.61 -10.46
C PRO A 101 2.85 17.25 -11.88
N TYR A 102 3.24 18.26 -12.62
CA TYR A 102 4.06 18.16 -13.81
C TYR A 102 5.49 18.56 -13.46
N PHE A 103 6.36 17.56 -13.37
CA PHE A 103 7.79 17.80 -13.14
C PHE A 103 8.50 18.17 -14.43
N ILE A 104 9.26 19.26 -14.37
CA ILE A 104 10.02 19.85 -15.47
C ILE A 104 11.50 19.75 -15.13
N ILE A 105 12.30 19.31 -16.10
CA ILE A 105 13.76 19.26 -15.97
C ILE A 105 14.37 20.51 -16.59
N GLU A 106 15.01 21.33 -15.77
CA GLU A 106 15.81 22.47 -16.21
C GLU A 106 17.29 22.09 -16.19
N LYS A 107 17.95 22.15 -17.35
CA LYS A 107 19.35 21.75 -17.51
C LYS A 107 20.30 22.93 -17.58
N ASP A 108 21.42 22.81 -16.89
CA ASP A 108 22.63 23.59 -17.13
C ASP A 108 23.66 22.70 -17.83
N ASN A 109 23.71 22.82 -19.16
CA ASN A 109 24.62 22.03 -20.00
C ASN A 109 26.09 22.44 -19.79
N VAL A 110 26.37 23.64 -19.29
CA VAL A 110 27.74 24.10 -19.04
C VAL A 110 28.29 23.42 -17.78
N ALA A 111 27.48 23.34 -16.72
CA ALA A 111 27.83 22.66 -15.48
C ALA A 111 27.59 21.15 -15.50
N ALA A 112 26.96 20.62 -16.57
CA ALA A 112 26.46 19.24 -16.66
C ALA A 112 25.56 18.84 -15.47
N LYS A 113 24.67 19.77 -15.07
CA LYS A 113 23.74 19.62 -13.95
C LYS A 113 22.30 19.82 -14.41
N ALA A 114 21.36 19.29 -13.66
CA ALA A 114 19.94 19.51 -13.89
C ALA A 114 19.17 19.67 -12.58
N LYS A 115 18.04 20.37 -12.66
CA LYS A 115 17.11 20.61 -11.55
C LYS A 115 15.72 20.14 -11.92
N ILE A 116 15.02 19.57 -10.95
CA ILE A 116 13.60 19.19 -11.09
C ILE A 116 12.75 20.33 -10.51
N LYS A 117 11.94 20.96 -11.36
CA LYS A 117 10.97 21.99 -10.98
C LYS A 117 9.56 21.43 -11.02
N ILE A 118 8.73 21.84 -10.06
CA ILE A 118 7.34 21.41 -9.97
C ILE A 118 6.44 22.43 -10.65
N PHE A 119 5.47 21.95 -11.41
CA PHE A 119 4.33 22.73 -11.85
C PHE A 119 3.03 22.01 -11.48
N MET A 120 2.10 22.70 -10.84
CA MET A 120 0.73 22.25 -10.58
C MET A 120 -0.21 23.41 -10.90
N GLU A 121 -1.42 23.11 -11.38
CA GLU A 121 -2.43 24.12 -11.70
C GLU A 121 -2.93 24.78 -10.41
N ASP A 122 -3.36 23.97 -9.44
CA ASP A 122 -3.67 24.43 -8.10
C ASP A 122 -2.42 24.38 -7.22
N ASN A 123 -2.10 25.52 -6.59
CA ASN A 123 -0.95 25.62 -5.71
C ASN A 123 -1.24 25.05 -4.32
N VAL A 124 -1.35 23.73 -4.24
CA VAL A 124 -1.49 22.97 -2.99
C VAL A 124 -0.20 22.24 -2.63
N PRO A 125 -0.01 21.88 -1.35
CA PRO A 125 1.19 21.17 -0.92
C PRO A 125 1.32 19.76 -1.51
N LEU A 126 2.51 19.43 -2.00
CA LEU A 126 2.95 18.05 -2.24
C LEU A 126 3.68 17.55 -1.02
N GLU A 127 3.27 16.39 -0.54
CA GLU A 127 3.82 15.78 0.66
C GLU A 127 4.64 14.55 0.30
N ASN A 128 5.37 14.04 1.31
CA ASN A 128 5.96 12.71 1.24
C ASN A 128 6.93 12.52 0.06
N ILE A 129 7.66 13.59 -0.26
CA ILE A 129 8.49 13.64 -1.45
C ILE A 129 9.77 12.86 -1.19
N LEU A 130 9.98 11.85 -2.01
CA LEU A 130 11.16 11.01 -2.01
C LEU A 130 11.83 11.14 -3.36
N VAL A 131 13.13 11.38 -3.37
CA VAL A 131 13.94 11.36 -4.58
C VAL A 131 14.95 10.23 -4.46
N CYS A 132 14.91 9.31 -5.41
CA CYS A 132 15.87 8.23 -5.55
C CYS A 132 16.74 8.52 -6.76
N GLU A 133 18.04 8.69 -6.53
CA GLU A 133 19.04 8.85 -7.59
C GLU A 133 19.76 7.52 -7.80
N ARG A 134 19.92 7.15 -9.07
CA ARG A 134 20.68 5.97 -9.47
C ARG A 134 21.74 6.33 -10.49
N LYS A 135 22.98 5.96 -10.18
CA LYS A 135 24.13 6.14 -11.05
C LYS A 135 24.48 4.86 -11.78
N LEU A 136 25.13 4.99 -12.93
CA LEU A 136 25.61 3.86 -13.74
C LEU A 136 26.64 2.98 -13.00
N SER A 137 27.31 3.54 -11.99
CA SER A 137 28.29 2.84 -11.15
C SER A 137 27.69 2.11 -9.95
N ASP A 138 26.41 2.32 -9.64
CA ASP A 138 25.78 1.73 -8.46
C ASP A 138 25.49 0.25 -8.69
N GLU A 139 25.58 -0.55 -7.62
CA GLU A 139 25.13 -1.94 -7.66
C GLU A 139 23.62 -2.02 -7.90
N GLU A 140 23.15 -3.06 -8.59
CA GLU A 140 21.74 -3.19 -8.99
C GLU A 140 20.76 -3.17 -7.80
N ALA A 141 21.20 -3.61 -6.61
CA ALA A 141 20.40 -3.63 -5.38
C ALA A 141 20.50 -2.35 -4.54
N LYS A 142 21.41 -1.43 -4.87
CA LYS A 142 21.66 -0.23 -4.07
C LYS A 142 20.75 0.92 -4.49
N VAL A 143 20.06 1.51 -3.52
CA VAL A 143 19.23 2.70 -3.71
C VAL A 143 19.69 3.78 -2.75
N THR A 144 19.99 4.97 -3.30
CA THR A 144 20.22 6.16 -2.49
C THR A 144 18.98 7.03 -2.55
N SER A 145 18.25 7.08 -1.44
CA SER A 145 17.04 7.87 -1.25
C SER A 145 17.33 9.16 -0.51
N LYS A 146 16.57 10.20 -0.83
CA LYS A 146 16.52 11.44 -0.06
C LYS A 146 15.07 11.82 0.17
N ILE A 147 14.67 11.86 1.44
CA ILE A 147 13.37 12.41 1.84
C ILE A 147 13.49 13.94 1.81
N LEU A 148 12.53 14.57 1.15
CA LEU A 148 12.36 16.01 1.11
C LEU A 148 11.09 16.38 1.87
N GLY A 149 11.10 17.57 2.47
CA GLY A 149 9.89 18.13 3.06
C GLY A 149 8.84 18.51 2.01
N THR A 150 7.77 19.13 2.47
CA THR A 150 6.67 19.60 1.65
C THR A 150 7.11 20.64 0.61
N LYS A 151 6.54 20.57 -0.60
CA LYS A 151 6.87 21.48 -1.72
C LYS A 151 5.61 21.96 -2.43
N ASN A 152 5.69 23.14 -3.03
CA ASN A 152 4.59 23.78 -3.74
C ASN A 152 4.90 23.93 -5.23
N SER A 153 3.91 24.39 -5.99
CA SER A 153 4.09 24.71 -7.41
C SER A 153 5.15 25.81 -7.58
N GLY A 154 6.07 25.64 -8.52
CA GLY A 154 7.18 26.55 -8.79
C GLY A 154 8.48 26.22 -8.04
N ASP A 155 8.44 25.38 -7.00
CA ASP A 155 9.63 25.00 -6.24
C ASP A 155 10.56 24.07 -7.02
N TYR A 156 11.85 24.14 -6.68
CA TYR A 156 12.83 23.12 -7.06
C TYR A 156 12.88 22.01 -6.00
N LEU A 157 12.88 20.76 -6.48
CA LEU A 157 12.98 19.56 -5.65
C LEU A 157 14.41 19.16 -5.39
N TYR A 158 15.16 18.97 -6.46
CA TYR A 158 16.44 18.28 -6.41
C TYR A 158 17.35 18.74 -7.55
N GLU A 159 18.63 18.92 -7.24
CA GLU A 159 19.70 19.18 -8.21
C GLU A 159 20.59 17.93 -8.30
N PHE A 160 20.91 17.51 -9.51
CA PHE A 160 21.69 16.30 -9.78
C PHE A 160 22.68 16.49 -10.92
N SER A 161 23.71 15.66 -10.95
CA SER A 161 24.72 15.60 -12.01
C SER A 161 24.20 14.75 -13.17
N LEU A 162 24.43 15.20 -14.41
CA LEU A 162 24.06 14.44 -15.61
C LEU A 162 25.14 13.43 -16.04
N LYS A 163 26.36 13.50 -15.49
CA LYS A 163 27.51 12.74 -16.02
C LYS A 163 27.38 11.22 -15.87
N ASP A 164 26.99 10.77 -14.69
CA ASP A 164 26.97 9.33 -14.35
C ASP A 164 25.55 8.84 -14.05
N LEU A 165 24.53 9.63 -14.40
CA LEU A 165 23.15 9.34 -14.06
C LEU A 165 22.56 8.25 -14.97
N GLU A 166 22.00 7.21 -14.36
CA GLU A 166 21.12 6.27 -15.05
C GLU A 166 19.68 6.80 -15.02
N MET A 167 19.19 7.09 -13.81
CA MET A 167 17.77 7.38 -13.57
C MET A 167 17.57 8.17 -12.29
N ILE A 168 16.52 9.00 -12.28
CA ILE A 168 15.92 9.56 -11.08
C ILE A 168 14.47 9.14 -11.03
N VAL A 169 14.04 8.72 -9.85
CA VAL A 169 12.63 8.52 -9.56
C VAL A 169 12.23 9.41 -8.39
N VAL A 170 11.20 10.21 -8.61
CA VAL A 170 10.52 10.96 -7.55
C VAL A 170 9.23 10.24 -7.23
N LYS A 171 8.97 10.03 -5.94
CA LYS A 171 7.65 9.63 -5.42
C LYS A 171 7.12 10.75 -4.55
N CYS A 172 5.84 11.08 -4.68
CA CYS A 172 5.18 12.03 -3.79
C CYS A 172 3.69 11.68 -3.63
N THR A 173 3.04 12.36 -2.70
CA THR A 173 1.60 12.26 -2.46
C THR A 173 0.96 13.62 -2.70
N THR A 174 -0.13 13.66 -3.47
CA THR A 174 -0.91 14.89 -3.69
C THR A 174 -1.80 15.19 -2.49
N TYR A 175 -2.36 16.40 -2.45
CA TYR A 175 -3.33 16.83 -1.43
C TYR A 175 -4.54 15.89 -1.28
N PHE A 176 -4.97 15.22 -2.36
CA PHE A 176 -6.07 14.26 -2.32
C PHE A 176 -5.60 12.80 -2.16
N ASN A 177 -4.39 12.59 -1.66
CA ASN A 177 -3.79 11.27 -1.43
C ASN A 177 -3.55 10.41 -2.69
N GLU A 178 -3.41 11.02 -3.88
CA GLU A 178 -2.92 10.25 -5.04
C GLU A 178 -1.41 10.04 -4.89
N GLU A 179 -0.97 8.80 -5.03
CA GLU A 179 0.45 8.46 -5.12
C GLU A 179 0.95 8.72 -6.55
N ILE A 180 1.92 9.62 -6.67
CA ILE A 180 2.49 10.06 -7.93
C ILE A 180 3.95 9.63 -8.00
N TYR A 181 4.35 9.18 -9.19
CA TYR A 181 5.72 8.91 -9.52
C TYR A 181 6.16 9.71 -10.73
N PHE A 182 7.40 10.15 -10.72
CA PHE A 182 8.06 10.74 -11.87
C PHE A 182 9.38 10.07 -12.10
N GLN A 183 9.60 9.64 -13.34
CA GLN A 183 10.86 9.09 -13.79
C GLN A 183 11.52 10.09 -14.73
N TYR A 184 12.77 10.42 -14.45
CA TYR A 184 13.71 10.94 -15.44
C TYR A 184 14.73 9.84 -15.72
N TYR A 185 14.74 9.33 -16.94
CA TYR A 185 15.72 8.34 -17.40
C TYR A 185 16.72 9.02 -18.32
N THR A 186 17.96 8.53 -18.30
CA THR A 186 19.04 9.07 -19.15
C THR A 186 18.61 9.19 -20.61
N GLY A 187 19.02 10.26 -21.28
CA GLY A 187 18.57 10.58 -22.64
C GLY A 187 17.25 11.34 -22.74
N ASP A 188 16.90 12.16 -21.73
CA ASP A 188 15.73 13.07 -21.74
C ASP A 188 14.36 12.39 -21.79
N ILE A 189 14.29 11.19 -21.24
CA ILE A 189 13.05 10.45 -21.16
C ILE A 189 12.38 10.79 -19.84
N THR A 190 11.22 11.41 -19.92
CA THR A 190 10.41 11.70 -18.72
C THR A 190 9.09 10.98 -18.78
N VAL A 191 8.72 10.31 -17.69
CA VAL A 191 7.43 9.66 -17.56
C VAL A 191 6.81 10.00 -16.21
N HIS A 192 5.54 10.39 -16.23
CA HIS A 192 4.76 10.72 -15.05
C HIS A 192 3.67 9.68 -14.88
N TYR A 193 3.63 9.09 -13.70
CA TYR A 193 2.73 8.02 -13.33
C TYR A 193 1.87 8.42 -12.14
N ARG A 194 0.65 7.91 -12.09
CA ARG A 194 -0.18 7.93 -10.89
C ARG A 194 -0.65 6.53 -10.56
N MET A 195 -0.77 6.24 -9.27
CA MET A 195 -1.47 5.05 -8.80
C MET A 195 -2.96 5.37 -8.71
N VAL A 196 -3.78 4.62 -9.45
CA VAL A 196 -5.24 4.76 -9.38
C VAL A 196 -5.76 3.73 -8.37
N GLU A 197 -6.04 4.20 -7.16
CA GLU A 197 -6.61 3.37 -6.11
C GLU A 197 -8.14 3.32 -6.19
N GLY A 198 -8.72 2.13 -5.97
CA GLY A 198 -10.16 1.92 -6.00
C GLY A 198 -10.72 1.55 -7.38
N ASN A 199 -11.66 0.59 -7.39
CA ASN A 199 -12.22 0.04 -8.62
C ASN A 199 -13.02 1.07 -9.44
N GLU A 200 -13.70 2.00 -8.76
CA GLU A 200 -14.52 3.02 -9.40
C GLU A 200 -13.67 3.98 -10.25
N ASP A 201 -12.62 4.54 -9.66
CA ASP A 201 -11.69 5.47 -10.33
C ASP A 201 -10.88 4.75 -11.42
N LEU A 202 -10.49 3.49 -11.18
CA LEU A 202 -9.80 2.66 -12.17
C LEU A 202 -10.68 2.39 -13.40
N ASN A 203 -11.94 2.00 -13.19
CA ASN A 203 -12.89 1.75 -14.28
C ASN A 203 -13.18 3.02 -15.07
N TYR A 204 -13.38 4.14 -14.37
CA TYR A 204 -13.60 5.43 -15.01
C TYR A 204 -12.38 5.84 -15.84
N SER A 205 -11.18 5.75 -15.28
CA SER A 205 -9.96 6.10 -16.00
C SER A 205 -9.72 5.22 -17.25
N LYS A 206 -9.92 3.90 -17.15
CA LYS A 206 -9.85 2.98 -18.29
C LYS A 206 -10.87 3.35 -19.38
N SER A 207 -12.06 3.81 -19.00
CA SER A 207 -13.08 4.26 -19.96
C SER A 207 -12.66 5.49 -20.77
N LEU A 208 -11.70 6.28 -20.28
CA LEU A 208 -11.12 7.43 -20.97
C LEU A 208 -10.00 7.03 -21.96
N GLY A 209 -9.68 5.74 -22.09
CA GLY A 209 -8.63 5.25 -23.00
C GLY A 209 -7.21 5.60 -22.55
N ARG A 210 -6.99 5.76 -21.25
CA ARG A 210 -5.66 6.06 -20.70
C ARG A 210 -4.77 4.84 -20.71
N SER A 211 -3.46 5.07 -20.79
CA SER A 211 -2.45 4.01 -20.85
C SER A 211 -1.96 3.64 -19.45
N TYR A 212 -1.82 2.34 -19.21
CA TYR A 212 -1.26 1.79 -17.98
C TYR A 212 0.12 1.18 -18.21
N LEU A 213 0.92 1.08 -17.15
CA LEU A 213 2.24 0.48 -17.20
C LEU A 213 2.17 -1.00 -17.60
N SER A 214 1.17 -1.73 -17.10
CA SER A 214 0.91 -3.13 -17.48
C SER A 214 0.68 -3.30 -18.98
N ASP A 215 -0.08 -2.40 -19.62
CA ASP A 215 -0.43 -2.51 -21.05
C ASP A 215 0.83 -2.63 -21.91
N TYR A 216 1.82 -1.81 -21.56
CA TYR A 216 3.11 -1.79 -22.21
C TYR A 216 3.94 -3.06 -21.95
N LEU A 217 4.00 -3.51 -20.69
CA LEU A 217 4.77 -4.70 -20.31
C LEU A 217 4.18 -5.98 -20.94
N ILE A 218 2.85 -6.08 -21.01
CA ILE A 218 2.13 -7.16 -21.67
C ILE A 218 2.44 -7.19 -23.17
N GLU A 219 2.34 -6.04 -23.86
CA GLU A 219 2.64 -5.94 -25.30
C GLU A 219 4.05 -6.45 -25.61
N LYS A 220 5.01 -6.22 -24.71
CA LYS A 220 6.41 -6.62 -24.87
C LYS A 220 6.76 -7.98 -24.26
N LYS A 221 5.77 -8.74 -23.76
CA LYS A 221 5.96 -10.05 -23.10
C LYS A 221 6.96 -9.99 -21.94
N GLU A 222 6.92 -8.90 -21.17
CA GLU A 222 7.72 -8.72 -19.97
C GLU A 222 6.89 -9.10 -18.72
N ASN A 223 7.56 -9.57 -17.67
CA ASN A 223 6.91 -9.80 -16.39
C ASN A 223 6.51 -8.44 -15.77
N TYR A 224 5.35 -8.43 -15.11
CA TYR A 224 4.83 -7.25 -14.44
C TYR A 224 4.18 -7.62 -13.11
N GLU A 225 4.06 -6.66 -12.21
CA GLU A 225 3.46 -6.83 -10.89
C GLU A 225 2.00 -6.37 -10.88
N PRO A 226 1.14 -6.84 -9.94
CA PRO A 226 -0.24 -6.37 -9.82
C PRO A 226 -0.37 -4.83 -9.72
N LYS A 227 0.61 -4.16 -9.10
CA LYS A 227 0.65 -2.70 -9.01
C LYS A 227 0.83 -2.01 -10.37
N ASP A 228 1.40 -2.67 -11.37
CA ASP A 228 1.55 -2.12 -12.72
C ASP A 228 0.20 -1.98 -13.44
N GLU A 229 -0.80 -2.79 -13.07
CA GLU A 229 -2.15 -2.75 -13.65
C GLU A 229 -2.98 -1.54 -13.20
N ILE A 230 -2.59 -0.93 -12.08
CA ILE A 230 -3.20 0.26 -11.52
C ILE A 230 -2.30 1.50 -11.63
N THR A 231 -1.12 1.36 -12.24
CA THR A 231 -0.19 2.46 -12.51
C THR A 231 -0.52 3.08 -13.86
N GLU A 232 -1.23 4.21 -13.85
CA GLU A 232 -1.57 4.97 -15.04
C GLU A 232 -0.45 5.93 -15.44
N ILE A 233 -0.18 6.06 -16.73
CA ILE A 233 0.73 7.06 -17.30
C ILE A 233 -0.10 8.27 -17.75
N TYR A 234 -0.02 9.38 -17.02
CA TYR A 234 -0.79 10.59 -17.34
C TYR A 234 -0.01 11.60 -18.18
N LYS A 235 1.32 11.51 -18.20
CA LYS A 235 2.18 12.33 -19.07
C LYS A 235 3.47 11.58 -19.38
N GLN A 236 3.95 11.69 -20.61
CA GLN A 236 5.27 11.20 -20.99
C GLN A 236 5.87 12.06 -22.09
N ASN A 237 7.21 12.10 -22.13
CA ASN A 237 8.00 12.68 -23.21
C ASN A 237 9.11 11.70 -23.53
N ILE A 238 8.98 11.03 -24.67
CA ILE A 238 9.85 9.94 -25.08
C ILE A 238 10.12 10.06 -26.57
N TYR A 239 11.40 10.12 -26.94
CA TYR A 239 11.83 10.36 -28.32
C TYR A 239 12.18 9.07 -29.08
N SER A 240 12.17 7.91 -28.40
CA SER A 240 12.51 6.62 -28.99
C SER A 240 11.72 5.46 -28.37
N VAL A 241 11.05 4.68 -29.22
CA VAL A 241 10.27 3.50 -28.82
C VAL A 241 11.14 2.42 -28.17
N ALA A 242 12.40 2.29 -28.59
CA ALA A 242 13.33 1.33 -28.00
C ALA A 242 13.68 1.71 -26.56
N TRP A 243 13.88 3.00 -26.30
CA TRP A 243 14.21 3.50 -24.97
C TRP A 243 12.99 3.65 -24.06
N GLU A 244 11.80 3.87 -24.62
CA GLU A 244 10.53 3.74 -23.89
C GLU A 244 10.44 2.40 -23.17
N LYS A 245 10.86 1.33 -23.87
CA LYS A 245 10.86 -0.03 -23.31
C LYS A 245 11.72 -0.13 -22.08
N VAL A 246 12.95 0.32 -22.21
CA VAL A 246 13.96 0.23 -21.17
C VAL A 246 13.53 1.05 -19.96
N ALA A 247 13.09 2.30 -20.17
CA ALA A 247 12.67 3.19 -19.09
C ALA A 247 11.50 2.62 -18.29
N LYS A 248 10.41 2.19 -18.96
CA LYS A 248 9.22 1.63 -18.28
C LYS A 248 9.51 0.33 -17.53
N LYS A 249 10.30 -0.57 -18.14
CA LYS A 249 10.75 -1.80 -17.47
C LYS A 249 11.60 -1.49 -16.24
N ARG A 250 12.57 -0.59 -16.36
CA ARG A 250 13.43 -0.17 -15.24
C ARG A 250 12.62 0.46 -14.12
N PHE A 251 11.62 1.29 -14.45
CA PHE A 251 10.71 1.85 -13.44
C PHE A 251 9.94 0.77 -12.67
N SER A 252 9.29 -0.18 -13.35
CA SER A 252 8.55 -1.28 -12.71
C SER A 252 9.44 -2.08 -11.75
N GLN A 253 10.64 -2.47 -12.19
CA GLN A 253 11.62 -3.20 -11.37
C GLN A 253 12.12 -2.39 -10.16
N TYR A 254 12.40 -1.11 -10.39
CA TYR A 254 13.01 -0.25 -9.38
C TYR A 254 12.00 0.26 -8.34
N ARG A 255 10.71 0.38 -8.69
CA ARG A 255 9.65 0.81 -7.78
C ARG A 255 9.61 -0.03 -6.50
N PHE A 256 9.81 -1.35 -6.60
CA PHE A 256 9.85 -2.21 -5.43
C PHE A 256 10.99 -1.84 -4.47
N GLN A 257 12.17 -1.52 -5.01
CA GLN A 257 13.33 -1.08 -4.21
C GLN A 257 13.09 0.29 -3.58
N ILE A 258 12.41 1.21 -4.28
CA ILE A 258 11.96 2.50 -3.73
C ILE A 258 11.02 2.27 -2.54
N LEU A 259 10.03 1.39 -2.67
CA LEU A 259 9.11 1.06 -1.58
C LEU A 259 9.83 0.43 -0.37
N GLY A 260 10.82 -0.44 -0.63
CA GLY A 260 11.69 -0.99 0.41
C GLY A 260 12.49 0.07 1.16
N SER A 261 13.05 1.05 0.44
CA SER A 261 13.79 2.18 1.05
C SER A 261 12.89 3.06 1.93
N ILE A 262 11.61 3.22 1.59
CA ILE A 262 10.66 4.05 2.36
C ILE A 262 10.38 3.46 3.74
N ALA A 263 10.25 2.14 3.87
CA ALA A 263 10.01 1.49 5.16
C ALA A 263 11.20 1.66 6.12
N ALA A 264 12.42 1.66 5.58
CA ALA A 264 13.64 1.94 6.34
C ALA A 264 13.78 3.43 6.65
N ASP A 265 13.53 4.32 5.68
CA ASP A 265 13.88 5.75 5.79
C ASP A 265 12.85 6.62 6.52
N ARG A 266 11.54 6.30 6.46
CA ARG A 266 10.51 7.21 7.01
C ARG A 266 10.47 7.31 8.52
N ILE A 267 10.92 6.27 9.23
CA ILE A 267 10.72 6.18 10.68
C ILE A 267 12.04 6.45 11.40
N PHE A 268 13.15 5.82 10.99
CA PHE A 268 14.33 5.78 11.86
C PHE A 268 15.58 6.54 11.37
N THR A 269 15.82 6.64 10.05
CA THR A 269 17.18 6.99 9.54
C THR A 269 17.60 8.46 9.70
N GLY A 270 16.79 9.32 10.35
CA GLY A 270 17.21 10.68 10.70
C GLY A 270 16.68 11.21 12.03
N ASN A 271 15.69 10.56 12.65
CA ASN A 271 15.14 10.97 13.92
C ASN A 271 15.68 10.09 15.03
N LYS A 272 16.87 10.42 15.55
CA LYS A 272 17.53 9.71 16.65
C LYS A 272 16.62 9.54 17.87
N ASN A 273 15.74 10.51 18.17
CA ASN A 273 14.76 10.36 19.25
C ASN A 273 13.82 9.17 19.01
N LEU A 274 13.34 9.01 17.78
CA LEU A 274 12.49 7.87 17.42
C LEU A 274 13.29 6.57 17.38
N GLY A 275 14.56 6.60 16.96
CA GLY A 275 15.50 5.49 17.10
C GLY A 275 15.59 4.99 18.55
N ILE A 276 15.80 5.90 19.50
CA ILE A 276 15.84 5.57 20.93
C ILE A 276 14.50 5.01 21.41
N LEU A 277 13.37 5.59 20.99
CA LEU A 277 12.04 5.03 21.30
C LEU A 277 11.87 3.62 20.74
N GLY A 278 12.32 3.37 19.50
CA GLY A 278 12.27 2.05 18.87
C GLY A 278 13.13 1.00 19.57
N VAL A 279 14.19 1.40 20.28
CA VAL A 279 15.00 0.52 21.12
C VAL A 279 14.26 0.16 22.42
N ILE A 280 13.70 1.15 23.13
CA ILE A 280 13.12 0.90 24.45
C ILE A 280 11.72 0.26 24.39
N GLU A 281 10.98 0.47 23.32
CA GLU A 281 9.62 -0.09 23.15
C GLU A 281 9.61 -1.53 22.60
N LYS A 282 10.75 -2.24 22.61
CA LYS A 282 10.78 -3.67 22.28
C LYS A 282 10.01 -4.51 23.29
N ASP A 283 9.51 -5.64 22.81
CA ASP A 283 8.59 -6.52 23.55
C ASP A 283 9.31 -7.40 24.58
N SER A 284 10.62 -7.63 24.41
CA SER A 284 11.43 -8.40 25.36
C SER A 284 12.63 -7.60 25.87
N ILE A 285 13.07 -7.89 27.10
CA ILE A 285 14.26 -7.24 27.69
C ILE A 285 15.52 -7.56 26.88
N GLY A 286 15.66 -8.80 26.41
CA GLY A 286 16.77 -9.21 25.54
C GLY A 286 16.82 -8.35 24.27
N GLU A 287 15.67 -8.10 23.64
CA GLU A 287 15.57 -7.21 22.48
C GLU A 287 15.85 -5.74 22.80
N ILE A 288 15.45 -5.22 23.97
CA ILE A 288 15.80 -3.85 24.38
C ILE A 288 17.32 -3.71 24.49
N LEU A 289 17.97 -4.64 25.20
CA LEU A 289 19.41 -4.62 25.42
C LEU A 289 20.17 -4.85 24.10
N GLY A 290 19.78 -5.82 23.29
CA GLY A 290 20.41 -6.07 21.99
C GLY A 290 20.18 -4.94 20.99
N SER A 291 18.97 -4.37 20.93
CA SER A 291 18.69 -3.21 20.08
C SER A 291 19.49 -1.98 20.50
N SER A 292 19.82 -1.82 21.79
CA SER A 292 20.72 -0.75 22.24
C SER A 292 22.15 -0.90 21.70
N ILE A 293 22.65 -2.13 21.57
CA ILE A 293 23.94 -2.42 20.92
C ILE A 293 23.84 -2.20 19.40
N THR A 294 22.72 -2.56 18.78
CA THR A 294 22.46 -2.27 17.36
C THR A 294 22.52 -0.76 17.10
N TYR A 295 21.84 0.03 17.93
CA TYR A 295 21.85 1.49 17.86
C TYR A 295 23.28 2.06 18.01
N LEU A 296 24.06 1.56 18.98
CA LEU A 296 25.48 1.92 19.12
C LEU A 296 26.27 1.64 17.83
N ARG A 297 26.07 0.47 17.21
CA ARG A 297 26.79 0.08 15.99
C ARG A 297 26.43 0.97 14.80
N GLU A 298 25.15 1.29 14.63
CA GLU A 298 24.64 2.13 13.54
C GLU A 298 25.01 3.61 13.70
N HIS A 299 25.15 4.08 14.94
CA HIS A 299 25.41 5.49 15.28
C HIS A 299 26.74 5.70 16.01
N ASN A 300 27.74 4.85 15.79
CA ASN A 300 28.98 4.84 16.59
C ASN A 300 29.72 6.19 16.66
N LYS A 301 29.63 7.02 15.62
CA LYS A 301 30.24 8.36 15.56
C LYS A 301 29.64 9.35 16.57
N ASP A 302 28.44 9.07 17.05
CA ASP A 302 27.73 9.91 18.02
C ASP A 302 28.01 9.50 19.47
N PHE A 303 28.74 8.40 19.68
CA PHE A 303 29.10 7.92 21.01
C PHE A 303 30.52 8.34 21.37
N SER A 304 30.69 8.93 22.55
CA SER A 304 32.00 8.99 23.19
C SER A 304 32.31 7.67 23.91
N ASN A 305 33.60 7.38 24.14
CA ASN A 305 34.00 6.16 24.83
C ASN A 305 33.36 6.05 26.23
N GLU A 306 33.13 7.18 26.92
CA GLU A 306 32.43 7.19 28.20
C GLU A 306 30.98 6.69 28.08
N ILE A 307 30.25 7.09 27.03
CA ILE A 307 28.87 6.66 26.80
C ILE A 307 28.83 5.17 26.43
N ILE A 308 29.80 4.69 25.63
CA ILE A 308 29.94 3.26 25.31
C ILE A 308 30.16 2.45 26.58
N ILE A 309 31.08 2.88 27.43
CA ILE A 309 31.38 2.21 28.70
C ILE A 309 30.15 2.19 29.60
N GLU A 310 29.46 3.32 29.75
CA GLU A 310 28.23 3.40 30.57
C GLU A 310 27.14 2.45 30.06
N LEU A 311 26.93 2.35 28.75
CA LEU A 311 25.98 1.41 28.15
C LEU A 311 26.36 -0.04 28.48
N LEU A 312 27.63 -0.40 28.28
CA LEU A 312 28.14 -1.75 28.56
C LEU A 312 28.06 -2.10 30.04
N GLU A 313 28.35 -1.16 30.95
CA GLU A 313 28.23 -1.34 32.40
C GLU A 313 26.77 -1.57 32.82
N VAL A 314 25.82 -0.84 32.24
CA VAL A 314 24.39 -1.03 32.53
C VAL A 314 23.88 -2.36 31.99
N ILE A 315 24.29 -2.77 30.79
CA ILE A 315 23.98 -4.11 30.26
C ILE A 315 24.56 -5.19 31.17
N LYS A 316 25.84 -5.06 31.56
CA LYS A 316 26.51 -5.99 32.49
C LYS A 316 25.78 -6.08 33.82
N LYS A 317 25.33 -4.95 34.39
CA LYS A 317 24.56 -4.91 35.64
C LYS A 317 23.31 -5.78 35.52
N TYR A 318 22.53 -5.63 34.45
CA TYR A 318 21.28 -6.38 34.28
C TYR A 318 21.51 -7.87 34.01
N LEU A 319 22.57 -8.25 33.29
CA LEU A 319 22.93 -9.65 33.08
C LEU A 319 23.32 -10.39 34.36
N ASN A 320 23.92 -9.68 35.32
CA ASN A 320 24.39 -10.29 36.57
C ASN A 320 23.36 -10.22 37.71
N ASP A 321 22.27 -9.48 37.53
CA ASP A 321 21.23 -9.33 38.55
C ASP A 321 20.04 -10.24 38.27
N TYR A 322 20.00 -11.35 39.00
CA TYR A 322 18.93 -12.37 38.94
C TYR A 322 17.54 -11.83 39.31
N TRP A 323 17.44 -10.62 39.88
CA TRP A 323 16.16 -9.95 40.05
C TRP A 323 15.54 -9.53 38.70
N TYR A 324 16.37 -9.09 37.76
CA TYR A 324 15.94 -8.52 36.47
C TYR A 324 15.92 -9.55 35.36
N THR A 325 17.01 -10.27 35.14
CA THR A 325 17.16 -11.15 33.97
C THR A 325 17.53 -12.58 34.33
N LYS A 326 17.20 -13.49 33.41
CA LYS A 326 17.69 -14.86 33.37
C LYS A 326 18.40 -15.07 32.05
N CYS A 327 19.62 -15.56 32.13
CA CYS A 327 20.45 -15.83 30.96
C CYS A 327 20.52 -17.34 30.69
N THR A 328 20.45 -17.72 29.43
CA THR A 328 20.60 -19.12 28.98
C THR A 328 21.94 -19.36 28.30
N GLU A 329 22.30 -20.63 28.16
CA GLU A 329 23.55 -21.02 27.48
C GLU A 329 23.40 -20.99 25.97
N LEU A 330 24.46 -20.58 25.26
CA LEU A 330 24.48 -20.60 23.79
C LEU A 330 24.37 -22.04 23.25
N SER A 331 23.56 -22.20 22.20
CA SER A 331 23.54 -23.43 21.41
C SER A 331 24.91 -23.71 20.79
N LYS A 332 25.14 -24.96 20.39
CA LYS A 332 26.42 -25.37 19.78
C LYS A 332 26.65 -24.66 18.44
N GLU A 333 25.58 -24.44 17.69
CA GLU A 333 25.59 -23.76 16.39
C GLU A 333 25.95 -22.28 16.54
N ARG A 334 25.39 -21.59 17.55
CA ARG A 334 25.69 -20.17 17.81
C ARG A 334 27.13 -19.94 18.24
N ARG A 335 27.75 -20.89 18.93
CA ARG A 335 29.18 -20.81 19.29
C ARG A 335 30.11 -20.67 18.09
N TYR A 336 29.80 -21.31 16.96
CA TYR A 336 30.59 -21.15 15.74
C TYR A 336 30.43 -19.77 15.11
N TYR A 337 29.22 -19.19 15.14
CA TYR A 337 28.99 -17.81 14.71
C TYR A 337 29.85 -16.83 15.50
N PHE A 338 29.88 -16.97 16.82
CA PHE A 338 30.63 -16.08 17.71
C PHE A 338 32.13 -16.15 17.43
N LYS A 339 32.67 -17.35 17.23
CA LYS A 339 34.07 -17.54 16.82
C LYS A 339 34.39 -16.94 15.47
N GLY A 340 33.48 -17.07 14.50
CA GLY A 340 33.64 -16.51 13.15
C GLY A 340 33.83 -14.99 13.12
N ASN A 341 33.36 -14.28 14.16
CA ASN A 341 33.47 -12.83 14.32
C ASN A 341 34.71 -12.37 15.12
N LEU A 342 35.52 -13.29 15.66
CA LEU A 342 36.76 -12.98 16.38
C LEU A 342 38.02 -12.71 15.53
N PRO A 343 38.16 -13.12 14.24
CA PRO A 343 39.39 -12.90 13.48
C PRO A 343 39.82 -11.43 13.46
N ASN A 344 41.13 -11.19 13.60
CA ASN A 344 41.74 -9.85 13.64
C ASN A 344 41.28 -8.97 14.82
N THR A 345 40.84 -9.57 15.92
CA THR A 345 40.49 -8.82 17.15
C THR A 345 41.45 -9.17 18.31
N PRO A 346 41.67 -8.24 19.26
CA PRO A 346 42.47 -8.52 20.48
C PRO A 346 41.92 -9.68 21.33
N LEU A 347 40.65 -10.03 21.13
CA LEU A 347 39.95 -11.06 21.90
C LEU A 347 40.07 -12.47 21.30
N LEU A 348 40.70 -12.62 20.12
CA LEU A 348 40.78 -13.89 19.40
C LEU A 348 41.38 -15.01 20.25
N GLU A 349 42.57 -14.80 20.82
CA GLU A 349 43.27 -15.84 21.59
C GLU A 349 42.47 -16.28 22.83
N LYS A 350 41.87 -15.31 23.54
CA LYS A 350 41.09 -15.55 24.75
C LYS A 350 39.78 -16.28 24.44
N TYR A 351 38.98 -15.77 23.50
CA TYR A 351 37.62 -16.28 23.28
C TYR A 351 37.50 -17.39 22.26
N SER A 352 38.49 -17.61 21.40
CA SER A 352 38.47 -18.75 20.48
C SER A 352 38.35 -20.06 21.26
N THR A 353 39.06 -20.22 22.38
CA THR A 353 38.98 -21.44 23.20
C THR A 353 37.80 -21.44 24.17
N LEU A 354 37.38 -20.29 24.69
CA LEU A 354 36.24 -20.21 25.62
C LEU A 354 34.93 -20.53 24.91
N PHE A 355 34.74 -20.05 23.68
CA PHE A 355 33.56 -20.35 22.88
C PHE A 355 33.54 -21.80 22.35
N ASP A 356 34.59 -22.61 22.50
CA ASP A 356 34.52 -24.07 22.25
C ASP A 356 33.75 -24.82 23.36
N LYS A 357 33.66 -24.23 24.55
CA LYS A 357 32.99 -24.81 25.72
C LYS A 357 31.54 -24.32 25.80
N SER A 358 30.87 -24.50 26.94
CA SER A 358 29.59 -23.84 27.18
C SER A 358 29.82 -22.35 27.39
N VAL A 359 28.95 -21.51 26.80
CA VAL A 359 28.97 -20.06 26.97
C VAL A 359 27.72 -19.67 27.74
N ASP A 360 27.93 -19.35 29.00
CA ASP A 360 26.91 -18.93 29.95
C ASP A 360 27.00 -17.41 30.20
N ALA A 361 26.16 -16.94 31.11
CA ALA A 361 26.14 -15.54 31.53
C ALA A 361 27.51 -15.06 32.04
N ASN A 362 28.27 -15.91 32.73
CA ASN A 362 29.57 -15.54 33.30
C ASN A 362 30.59 -15.26 32.20
N ILE A 363 30.64 -16.11 31.18
CA ILE A 363 31.53 -15.89 30.03
C ILE A 363 31.16 -14.60 29.30
N MET A 364 29.86 -14.32 29.13
CA MET A 364 29.40 -13.11 28.46
C MET A 364 29.60 -11.84 29.31
N THR A 365 29.49 -11.93 30.63
CA THR A 365 29.88 -10.84 31.54
C THR A 365 31.37 -10.52 31.41
N ASN A 366 32.24 -11.54 31.39
CA ASN A 366 33.67 -11.34 31.15
C ASN A 366 33.93 -10.74 29.75
N TYR A 367 33.14 -11.14 28.75
CA TYR A 367 33.22 -10.59 27.40
C TYR A 367 32.89 -9.10 27.39
N ILE A 368 31.88 -8.67 28.13
CA ILE A 368 31.53 -7.25 28.29
C ILE A 368 32.64 -6.50 29.01
N ASP A 369 33.26 -7.09 30.04
CA ASP A 369 34.40 -6.47 30.73
C ASP A 369 35.58 -6.20 29.78
N ASP A 370 35.88 -7.15 28.90
CA ASP A 370 36.91 -6.95 27.89
C ASP A 370 36.49 -5.89 26.84
N LEU A 371 35.22 -5.83 26.45
CA LEU A 371 34.73 -4.74 25.58
C LEU A 371 34.87 -3.37 26.24
N ILE A 372 34.62 -3.27 27.55
CA ILE A 372 34.84 -2.04 28.33
C ILE A 372 36.31 -1.66 28.35
N LEU A 373 37.22 -2.62 28.53
CA LEU A 373 38.67 -2.37 28.48
C LEU A 373 39.10 -1.87 27.09
N LEU A 374 38.58 -2.49 26.03
CA LEU A 374 38.85 -2.06 24.66
C LEU A 374 38.32 -0.65 24.37
N ALA A 375 37.12 -0.30 24.86
CA ALA A 375 36.58 1.05 24.72
C ALA A 375 37.44 2.10 25.44
N LYS A 376 38.07 1.74 26.58
CA LYS A 376 39.04 2.62 27.27
C LYS A 376 40.34 2.81 26.48
N GLU A 377 40.70 1.86 25.63
CA GLU A 377 41.84 1.91 24.72
C GLU A 377 41.48 2.50 23.33
N ASP A 378 40.30 3.12 23.20
CA ASP A 378 39.78 3.69 21.94
C ASP A 378 39.65 2.65 20.81
N TYR A 379 39.44 1.39 21.16
CA TYR A 379 39.23 0.30 20.21
C TYR A 379 37.75 -0.03 20.06
N PHE A 380 37.22 0.15 18.84
CA PHE A 380 35.85 -0.21 18.47
C PHE A 380 35.84 -1.33 17.42
N SER A 381 35.06 -2.38 17.66
CA SER A 381 34.85 -3.45 16.68
C SER A 381 33.37 -3.78 16.53
N ASP A 382 32.85 -3.54 15.32
CA ASP A 382 31.48 -3.87 14.95
C ASP A 382 31.18 -5.37 15.13
N PHE A 383 32.13 -6.23 14.76
CA PHE A 383 31.99 -7.68 14.87
C PHE A 383 31.90 -8.17 16.33
N LEU A 384 32.66 -7.56 17.25
CA LEU A 384 32.61 -7.94 18.66
C LEU A 384 31.29 -7.49 19.30
N LEU A 385 30.83 -6.28 18.99
CA LEU A 385 29.54 -5.79 19.47
C LEU A 385 28.37 -6.59 18.87
N ARG A 386 28.49 -7.06 17.62
CA ARG A 386 27.50 -7.96 17.01
C ARG A 386 27.34 -9.26 17.79
N ASN A 387 28.41 -9.83 18.32
CA ASN A 387 28.32 -11.03 19.16
C ASN A 387 27.51 -10.75 20.44
N LEU A 388 27.76 -9.61 21.09
CA LEU A 388 27.01 -9.20 22.27
C LEU A 388 25.53 -8.98 21.95
N GLU A 389 25.23 -8.25 20.87
CA GLU A 389 23.86 -8.04 20.38
C GLU A 389 23.09 -9.36 20.22
N VAL A 390 23.69 -10.33 19.53
CA VAL A 390 23.05 -11.63 19.27
C VAL A 390 22.82 -12.40 20.56
N TYR A 391 23.79 -12.38 21.50
CA TYR A 391 23.61 -13.03 22.80
C TYR A 391 22.44 -12.41 23.57
N LEU A 392 22.36 -11.08 23.62
CA LEU A 392 21.32 -10.35 24.34
C LEU A 392 19.92 -10.68 23.77
N ASN A 393 19.78 -10.65 22.44
CA ASN A 393 18.50 -10.91 21.78
C ASN A 393 18.00 -12.34 21.98
N GLU A 394 18.90 -13.33 21.97
CA GLU A 394 18.50 -14.75 21.91
C GLU A 394 18.52 -15.46 23.26
N HIS A 395 19.32 -14.97 24.21
CA HIS A 395 19.64 -15.71 25.43
C HIS A 395 19.36 -14.96 26.73
N VAL A 396 18.81 -13.75 26.66
CA VAL A 396 18.44 -12.95 27.82
C VAL A 396 16.93 -12.78 27.88
N GLU A 397 16.34 -13.32 28.94
CA GLU A 397 14.92 -13.21 29.22
C GLU A 397 14.72 -12.51 30.56
N ILE A 398 13.47 -12.15 30.86
CA ILE A 398 13.11 -11.71 32.20
C ILE A 398 13.35 -12.86 33.20
N ALA A 399 13.75 -12.51 34.42
CA ALA A 399 13.86 -13.49 35.49
C ALA A 399 12.54 -14.26 35.68
N GLY A 400 12.62 -15.57 35.98
CA GLY A 400 11.45 -16.42 36.18
C GLY A 400 10.63 -16.05 37.42
N ASP A 401 9.40 -16.57 37.50
CA ASP A 401 8.49 -16.45 38.65
C ASP A 401 8.11 -15.01 39.05
N LYS A 402 7.94 -14.12 38.06
CA LYS A 402 7.50 -12.73 38.26
C LYS A 402 6.00 -12.57 38.03
N ILE A 403 5.36 -11.74 38.84
CA ILE A 403 3.98 -11.28 38.59
C ILE A 403 3.96 -10.05 37.67
N ASP A 404 2.84 -9.79 36.99
CA ASP A 404 2.73 -8.72 35.99
C ASP A 404 3.23 -7.34 36.45
N ILE A 405 2.98 -6.98 37.71
CA ILE A 405 3.45 -5.71 38.29
C ILE A 405 4.99 -5.67 38.37
N GLU A 406 5.63 -6.76 38.76
CA GLU A 406 7.08 -6.85 38.82
C GLU A 406 7.70 -6.82 37.42
N ILE A 407 7.05 -7.49 36.46
CA ILE A 407 7.43 -7.45 35.05
C ILE A 407 7.41 -5.99 34.56
N ALA A 408 6.34 -5.26 34.81
CA ALA A 408 6.21 -3.85 34.42
C ALA A 408 7.30 -2.97 35.05
N ILE A 409 7.61 -3.15 36.34
CA ILE A 409 8.66 -2.40 37.05
C ILE A 409 10.05 -2.69 36.46
N ILE A 410 10.34 -3.97 36.15
CA ILE A 410 11.60 -4.39 35.53
C ILE A 410 11.76 -3.72 34.17
N PHE A 411 10.74 -3.79 33.31
CA PHE A 411 10.74 -3.12 32.01
C PHE A 411 10.92 -1.62 32.14
N GLU A 412 10.16 -0.95 33.01
CA GLU A 412 10.26 0.49 33.22
C GLU A 412 11.67 0.90 33.64
N LYS A 413 12.29 0.15 34.55
CA LYS A 413 13.64 0.45 35.03
C LYS A 413 14.69 0.29 33.93
N ILE A 414 14.67 -0.82 33.20
CA ILE A 414 15.62 -1.08 32.10
C ILE A 414 15.43 -0.06 30.98
N ARG A 415 14.19 0.21 30.57
CA ARG A 415 13.86 1.22 29.55
C ARG A 415 14.36 2.60 29.97
N THR A 416 14.19 2.98 31.23
CA THR A 416 14.65 4.27 31.74
C THR A 416 16.18 4.39 31.70
N ASP A 417 16.89 3.39 32.21
CA ASP A 417 18.36 3.42 32.26
C ASP A 417 18.94 3.44 30.82
N ILE A 418 18.43 2.61 29.90
CA ILE A 418 18.84 2.61 28.48
C ILE A 418 18.50 3.94 27.79
N LYS A 419 17.28 4.47 27.97
CA LYS A 419 16.86 5.75 27.38
C LYS A 419 17.77 6.90 27.81
N GLN A 420 18.12 6.97 29.09
CA GLN A 420 18.99 8.02 29.63
C GLN A 420 20.38 7.97 28.98
N ILE A 421 20.96 6.78 28.79
CA ILE A 421 22.27 6.63 28.17
C ILE A 421 22.20 7.01 26.69
N LEU A 422 21.27 6.42 25.92
CA LEU A 422 21.18 6.68 24.49
C LEU A 422 20.84 8.15 24.18
N SER A 423 20.10 8.83 25.06
CA SER A 423 19.79 10.25 24.91
C SER A 423 21.00 11.18 24.96
N LYS A 424 22.16 10.71 25.47
CA LYS A 424 23.42 11.47 25.46
C LYS A 424 24.08 11.56 24.07
N THR A 425 23.53 10.84 23.07
CA THR A 425 24.01 10.79 21.67
C THR A 425 23.27 11.75 20.74
N LEU A 426 22.29 12.47 21.28
CA LEU A 426 21.52 13.54 20.64
C LEU A 426 22.33 14.84 20.72
#